data_AF-A0AAW2PDJ5-F1
#
_entry.id   AF-A0AAW2PDJ5-F1
#
_cell.length_a   1.000
_cell.length_b   1.000
_cell.length_c   1.000
_cell.angle_alpha   90.00
_cell.angle_beta   90.00
_cell.angle_gamma   90.00
#
_symmetry.space_group_name_H-M   'P 1'
#
loop_
_entity.id
_entity.type
_entity.pdbx_description
1 polymer ?
#
loop_
_entity_poly.entity_id
_entity_poly.type
_entity_poly.pdbx_seq_one_letter_code
_entity_poly.pdbx_strand_id
1 'polypeptide(L)'
;MAVKLGLKVIARIRGYADAAQAPELFTTAPAIAIPKAISNSGLKASNIDFYEINEAFSVVALANQKLLNIDPVLRQKNGKFGVAGVCNGGGGASAVVLELINDR
;
A
#
# COMPACT_ATOMS: atom_id res chain seq x y z
N MET A 1 -13.12 8.95 -17.47
CA MET A 1 -12.42 10.10 -18.08
C MET A 1 -11.34 9.62 -19.05
N ALA A 2 -10.38 8.78 -18.63
CA ALA A 2 -9.33 8.23 -19.50
C ALA A 2 -9.86 7.55 -20.78
N VAL A 3 -10.89 6.69 -20.68
CA VAL A 3 -11.52 6.02 -21.85
C VAL A 3 -12.09 7.02 -22.85
N LYS A 4 -12.69 8.12 -22.38
CA LYS A 4 -13.23 9.19 -23.24
C LYS A 4 -12.12 9.97 -23.96
N LEU A 5 -10.88 9.90 -23.47
CA LEU A 5 -9.71 10.53 -24.04
C LEU A 5 -8.86 9.55 -24.89
N GLY A 6 -9.35 8.33 -25.12
CA GLY A 6 -8.61 7.31 -25.87
C GLY A 6 -7.34 6.79 -25.17
N LEU A 7 -7.19 7.02 -23.86
CA LEU A 7 -6.01 6.60 -23.10
C LEU A 7 -6.13 5.15 -22.62
N LYS A 8 -5.04 4.39 -22.73
CA LYS A 8 -4.94 3.04 -22.16
C LYS A 8 -4.86 3.12 -20.63
N VAL A 9 -5.84 2.53 -19.96
CA VAL A 9 -5.84 2.41 -18.50
C VAL A 9 -5.02 1.19 -18.11
N ILE A 10 -3.97 1.39 -17.29
CA ILE A 10 -3.09 0.29 -16.83
C ILE A 10 -3.41 -0.17 -15.41
N ALA A 11 -4.07 0.66 -14.60
CA ALA A 11 -4.42 0.34 -13.22
C ALA A 11 -5.62 1.16 -12.72
N ARG A 12 -6.20 0.72 -11.60
CA ARG A 12 -7.29 1.39 -10.89
C ARG A 12 -6.95 1.51 -9.40
N ILE A 13 -7.22 2.67 -8.81
CA ILE A 13 -7.20 2.84 -7.35
C ILE A 13 -8.44 2.15 -6.78
N ARG A 14 -8.23 1.19 -5.89
CA ARG A 14 -9.30 0.41 -5.24
C ARG A 14 -9.59 0.89 -3.83
N GLY A 15 -8.59 1.39 -3.12
CA GLY A 15 -8.74 1.90 -1.77
C GLY A 15 -7.64 2.89 -1.42
N TYR A 16 -7.94 3.75 -0.47
CA TYR A 16 -7.02 4.74 0.06
C TYR A 16 -7.30 4.93 1.54
N ALA A 17 -6.27 5.23 2.32
CA ALA A 17 -6.45 5.64 3.71
C ALA A 17 -5.28 6.47 4.21
N ASP A 18 -5.62 7.41 5.10
CA ASP A 18 -4.69 8.04 6.02
C ASP A 18 -4.82 7.45 7.43
N ALA A 19 -3.70 7.43 8.13
CA ALA A 19 -3.63 7.15 9.55
C ALA A 19 -2.61 8.07 10.23
N ALA A 20 -2.80 8.29 11.52
CA ALA A 20 -1.88 9.02 12.35
C ALA A 20 -1.79 8.35 13.73
N GLN A 21 -0.63 8.50 14.35
CA GLN A 21 -0.38 8.13 15.74
C GLN A 21 0.60 9.13 16.37
N ALA A 22 1.02 8.86 17.61
CA ALA A 22 1.99 9.70 18.31
C ALA A 22 3.25 9.94 17.46
N PRO A 23 3.79 11.17 17.39
CA PRO A 23 4.93 11.49 16.53
C PRO A 23 6.18 10.62 16.76
N GLU A 24 6.40 10.18 18.00
CA GLU A 24 7.52 9.31 18.39
C GLU A 24 7.42 7.91 17.75
N LEU A 25 6.21 7.52 17.32
CA LEU A 25 5.91 6.24 16.67
C LEU A 25 5.78 6.38 15.15
N PHE A 26 6.21 7.49 14.53
CA PHE A 26 6.02 7.72 13.10
C PHE A 26 6.51 6.56 12.21
N THR A 27 7.56 5.85 12.63
CA THR A 27 8.14 4.74 11.88
C THR A 27 7.16 3.58 11.65
N THR A 28 6.14 3.40 12.49
CA THR A 28 5.15 2.31 12.37
C THR A 28 3.78 2.79 11.89
N ALA A 29 3.64 4.07 11.52
CA ALA A 29 2.36 4.61 11.06
C ALA A 29 1.81 3.90 9.80
N PRO A 30 2.65 3.43 8.84
CA PRO A 30 2.16 2.66 7.70
C PRO A 30 1.43 1.36 8.11
N ALA A 31 1.79 0.73 9.22
CA ALA A 31 1.12 -0.46 9.74
C ALA A 31 -0.34 -0.22 10.14
N ILE A 32 -0.75 1.06 10.25
CA ILE A 32 -2.14 1.47 10.50
C ILE A 32 -2.81 1.86 9.18
N ALA A 33 -2.12 2.63 8.33
CA ALA A 33 -2.67 3.11 7.05
C ALA A 33 -2.92 1.96 6.06
N ILE A 34 -1.98 1.01 5.94
CA ILE A 34 -2.05 -0.10 4.97
C ILE A 34 -3.28 -1.00 5.21
N PRO A 35 -3.53 -1.55 6.41
CA PRO A 35 -4.73 -2.35 6.65
C PRO A 35 -6.03 -1.57 6.41
N LYS A 36 -6.03 -0.26 6.73
CA LYS A 36 -7.19 0.61 6.49
C LYS A 36 -7.45 0.83 5.01
N ALA A 37 -6.41 1.05 4.19
CA ALA A 37 -6.55 1.17 2.73
C ALA A 37 -7.03 -0.15 2.09
N ILE A 38 -6.52 -1.29 2.57
CA ILE A 38 -6.97 -2.64 2.16
C ILE A 38 -8.44 -2.83 2.50
N SER A 39 -8.86 -2.52 3.73
CA SER A 39 -10.27 -2.58 4.14
C SER A 39 -11.17 -1.69 3.29
N ASN A 40 -10.75 -0.44 3.02
CA ASN A 40 -11.49 0.50 2.17
C ASN A 40 -11.60 0.03 0.72
N SER A 41 -10.74 -0.88 0.28
CA SER A 41 -10.80 -1.48 -1.06
C SER A 41 -11.75 -2.67 -1.21
N GLY A 42 -12.32 -3.13 -0.08
CA GLY A 42 -13.15 -4.34 0.00
C GLY A 42 -12.35 -5.65 -0.16
N LEU A 43 -11.03 -5.59 -0.05
CA LEU A 43 -10.13 -6.75 -0.15
C LEU A 43 -9.70 -7.22 1.25
N LYS A 44 -9.16 -8.43 1.31
CA LYS A 44 -8.43 -8.95 2.47
C LYS A 44 -6.92 -8.82 2.23
N ALA A 45 -6.11 -8.79 3.29
CA ALA A 45 -4.66 -8.78 3.17
C ALA A 45 -4.11 -9.97 2.35
N SER A 46 -4.78 -11.12 2.41
CA SER A 46 -4.47 -12.31 1.61
C SER A 46 -4.73 -12.16 0.10
N ASN A 47 -5.38 -11.08 -0.32
CA ASN A 47 -5.58 -10.75 -1.74
C ASN A 47 -4.51 -9.81 -2.28
N ILE A 48 -3.63 -9.29 -1.43
CA ILE A 48 -2.59 -8.34 -1.83
C ILE A 48 -1.34 -9.14 -2.21
N ASP A 49 -0.91 -8.94 -3.44
CA ASP A 49 0.21 -9.64 -4.06
C ASP A 49 1.54 -8.91 -3.82
N PHE A 50 1.48 -7.57 -3.71
CA PHE A 50 2.65 -6.72 -3.50
C PHE A 50 2.43 -5.69 -2.40
N TYR A 51 3.44 -5.54 -1.56
CA TYR A 51 3.53 -4.47 -0.57
C TYR A 51 4.75 -3.62 -0.90
N GLU A 52 4.53 -2.34 -1.16
CA GLU A 52 5.58 -1.35 -1.33
C GLU A 52 5.49 -0.38 -0.15
N ILE A 53 6.53 -0.31 0.67
CA ILE A 53 6.59 0.63 1.79
C ILE A 53 7.75 1.56 1.51
N ASN A 54 7.50 2.86 1.51
CA ASN A 54 8.54 3.86 1.36
C ASN A 54 9.63 3.67 2.43
N GLU A 55 10.88 3.63 1.98
CA GLU A 55 12.06 3.41 2.83
C GLU A 55 12.68 4.73 3.30
N ALA A 56 11.89 5.62 3.92
CA ALA A 56 12.42 6.87 4.50
C ALA A 56 13.60 6.60 5.47
N PHE A 57 13.51 5.50 6.22
CA PHE A 57 14.59 4.92 7.00
C PHE A 57 14.47 3.39 6.97
N SER A 58 15.58 2.65 7.11
CA SER A 58 15.56 1.17 7.11
C SER A 58 14.63 0.59 8.18
N VAL A 59 14.54 1.21 9.35
CA VAL A 59 13.64 0.80 10.43
C VAL A 59 12.17 0.91 10.05
N VAL A 60 11.79 1.84 9.16
CA VAL A 60 10.40 1.96 8.68
C VAL A 60 10.02 0.72 7.90
N ALA A 61 10.83 0.31 6.92
CA ALA A 61 10.58 -0.89 6.14
C ALA A 61 10.52 -2.14 7.04
N LEU A 62 11.56 -2.36 7.85
CA LEU A 62 11.69 -3.57 8.67
C LEU A 62 10.61 -3.68 9.75
N ALA A 63 10.27 -2.59 10.43
CA ALA A 63 9.26 -2.60 11.48
C ALA A 63 7.86 -2.88 10.91
N ASN A 64 7.49 -2.19 9.81
CA ASN A 64 6.20 -2.43 9.18
C ASN A 64 6.14 -3.82 8.54
N GLN A 65 7.25 -4.35 8.01
CA GLN A 65 7.30 -5.72 7.52
C GLN A 65 6.95 -6.74 8.60
N LYS A 66 7.56 -6.58 9.77
CA LYS A 66 7.29 -7.42 10.94
C LYS A 66 5.86 -7.27 11.45
N LEU A 67 5.36 -6.04 11.59
CA LEU A 67 4.03 -5.76 12.14
C LEU A 67 2.90 -6.24 11.20
N LEU A 68 3.10 -6.14 9.89
CA LEU A 68 2.14 -6.59 8.89
C LEU A 68 2.33 -8.07 8.49
N ASN A 69 3.34 -8.73 9.05
CA ASN A 69 3.71 -10.12 8.72
C ASN A 69 3.87 -10.33 7.20
N ILE A 70 4.60 -9.42 6.55
CA ILE A 70 4.88 -9.49 5.11
C ILE A 70 6.31 -10.01 4.89
N ASP A 71 6.45 -10.86 3.87
CA ASP A 71 7.74 -11.45 3.52
C ASP A 71 8.61 -10.42 2.76
N PRO A 72 9.87 -10.21 3.17
CA PRO A 72 10.79 -9.29 2.49
C PRO A 72 11.13 -9.68 1.04
N VAL A 73 10.88 -10.93 0.63
CA VAL A 73 11.36 -11.46 -0.66
C VAL A 73 10.29 -12.29 -1.36
N LEU A 74 9.21 -11.67 -1.82
CA LEU A 74 8.38 -12.31 -2.85
C LEU A 74 8.03 -11.33 -3.97
N ARG A 75 8.83 -11.37 -5.03
CA ARG A 75 8.37 -11.01 -6.37
C ARG A 75 7.34 -12.05 -6.81
N GLN A 76 6.08 -11.87 -6.44
CA GLN A 76 5.01 -12.61 -7.09
C GLN A 76 5.00 -12.22 -8.57
N LYS A 77 5.18 -13.20 -9.46
CA LYS A 77 4.98 -12.95 -10.90
C LYS A 77 3.47 -12.95 -11.15
N ASN A 78 2.98 -12.00 -11.95
CA ASN A 78 1.57 -11.86 -12.33
C ASN A 78 0.60 -11.44 -11.19
N GLY A 79 1.07 -10.72 -10.16
CA GLY A 79 0.17 -10.16 -9.15
C GLY A 79 -0.79 -9.13 -9.73
N LYS A 80 -2.00 -9.06 -9.17
CA LYS A 80 -3.11 -8.20 -9.58
C LYS A 80 -3.30 -7.01 -8.65
N PHE A 81 -3.13 -7.20 -7.34
CA PHE A 81 -3.35 -6.15 -6.34
C PHE A 81 -2.07 -5.81 -5.61
N GLY A 82 -1.72 -4.52 -5.60
CA GLY A 82 -0.62 -3.98 -4.83
C GLY A 82 -1.11 -2.96 -3.82
N VAL A 83 -0.39 -2.81 -2.71
CA VAL A 83 -0.57 -1.70 -1.79
C VAL A 83 0.75 -0.95 -1.61
N ALA A 84 0.69 0.37 -1.72
CA ALA A 84 1.79 1.25 -1.42
C ALA A 84 1.50 2.04 -0.15
N GLY A 85 2.46 2.11 0.78
CA GLY A 85 2.38 2.87 2.02
C GLY A 85 3.53 3.85 2.16
N VAL A 86 3.20 5.09 2.54
CA VAL A 86 4.18 6.16 2.77
C VAL A 86 4.13 6.60 4.22
N CYS A 87 5.31 6.73 4.83
CA CYS A 87 5.49 7.39 6.10
C CYS A 87 5.67 8.89 5.86
N ASN A 88 4.74 9.72 6.35
CA ASN A 88 4.76 11.17 6.12
C ASN A 88 5.67 11.90 7.12
N GLY A 89 6.16 11.19 8.16
CA GLY A 89 6.80 11.80 9.32
C GLY A 89 5.76 12.33 10.33
N GLY A 90 6.22 12.79 11.49
CA GLY A 90 5.35 13.40 12.52
C GLY A 90 4.20 12.52 13.03
N GLY A 91 4.27 11.19 12.81
CA GLY A 91 3.23 10.24 13.22
C GLY A 91 2.25 9.85 12.11
N GLY A 92 2.28 10.51 10.94
CA GLY A 92 1.33 10.30 9.85
C GLY A 92 1.79 9.27 8.80
N ALA A 93 0.83 8.60 8.17
CA ALA A 93 1.05 7.75 7.01
C ALA A 93 -0.17 7.71 6.09
N SER A 94 0.09 7.48 4.81
CA SER A 94 -0.91 7.34 3.75
C SER A 94 -0.68 6.03 3.01
N ALA A 95 -1.75 5.38 2.57
CA ALA A 95 -1.64 4.15 1.77
C ALA A 95 -2.68 4.11 0.65
N VAL A 96 -2.30 3.49 -0.47
CA VAL A 96 -3.16 3.30 -1.65
C VAL A 96 -3.10 1.86 -2.13
N VAL A 97 -4.26 1.30 -2.45
CA VAL A 97 -4.40 -0.02 -3.07
C VAL A 97 -4.66 0.15 -4.56
N LEU A 98 -3.85 -0.52 -5.38
CA LEU A 98 -3.93 -0.53 -6.82
C LEU A 98 -4.34 -1.90 -7.34
N GLU A 99 -5.21 -1.92 -8.34
CA GLU A 99 -5.53 -3.08 -9.17
C GLU A 99 -4.89 -2.88 -10.54
N LEU A 100 -4.04 -3.80 -10.97
CA LEU A 100 -3.53 -3.85 -12.34
C LEU A 100 -4.65 -4.24 -13.30
N ILE A 101 -4.84 -3.46 -14.36
CA ILE A 101 -5.80 -3.75 -15.43
C ILE A 101 -5.03 -4.34 -16.60
N ASN A 102 -5.15 -5.65 -16.79
CA ASN A 102 -4.66 -6.36 -17.97
C ASN A 102 -5.77 -6.44 -19.02
N ASP A 103 -6.15 -5.30 -19.58
CA ASP A 103 -6.89 -5.29 -20.83
C ASP A 103 -5.87 -5.55 -21.96
N ARG A 104 -5.99 -6.73 -22.57
CA ARG A 104 -5.26 -7.08 -23.79
C ARG A 104 -5.66 -6.16 -24.93
#